data_AF-A0A1S1PA07-F1
#
_entry.id   AF-A0A1S1PA07-F1
#
_cell.length_a   1.000
_cell.length_b   1.000
_cell.length_c   1.000
_cell.angle_alpha   90.00
_cell.angle_beta   90.00
_cell.angle_gamma   90.00
#
_symmetry.space_group_name_H-M   'P 1'
#
loop_
_entity.id
_entity.type
_entity.pdbx_description
1 polymer ?
#
loop_
_entity_poly.entity_id
_entity_poly.type
_entity_poly.pdbx_seq_one_letter_code
_entity_poly.pdbx_strand_id
1 'polypeptide(L)'
;MLLPEAPSELETLKARLAVAEEREQAMRLVLRALITSLRPFGFSRQRFLRCVREEGRDAPTDGPASVRHTVFEQEARRVLREAR
;
A
#
# COMPACT_ATOMS: atom_id res chain seq x y z
N MET A 1 22.11 4.04 -34.44
CA MET A 1 21.57 3.97 -33.06
C MET A 1 20.06 4.10 -33.19
N LEU A 2 19.30 3.02 -33.01
CA LEU A 2 17.83 3.09 -33.01
C LEU A 2 17.41 3.68 -31.66
N LEU A 3 16.75 4.84 -31.68
CA LEU A 3 16.09 5.38 -30.51
C LEU A 3 14.99 4.39 -30.10
N PRO A 4 14.83 4.07 -28.80
CA PRO A 4 13.73 3.22 -28.37
C PRO A 4 12.40 3.86 -28.79
N GLU A 5 11.54 3.11 -29.49
CA GLU A 5 10.18 3.56 -29.78
C GLU A 5 9.49 3.93 -28.46
N ALA A 6 8.82 5.08 -28.45
CA ALA A 6 8.06 5.49 -27.29
C ALA A 6 7.03 4.40 -26.95
N PRO A 7 6.87 4.02 -25.66
CA PRO A 7 5.90 3.01 -25.28
C PRO A 7 4.52 3.43 -25.78
N SER A 8 3.81 2.49 -26.40
CA SER A 8 2.47 2.76 -26.91
C SER A 8 1.57 3.27 -25.78
N GLU A 9 0.59 4.09 -26.12
CA GLU A 9 -0.37 4.64 -25.15
C GLU A 9 -1.05 3.53 -24.33
N LEU A 10 -1.35 2.39 -24.98
CA LEU A 10 -1.89 1.20 -24.33
C LEU A 10 -0.97 0.65 -23.24
N GLU A 11 0.34 0.54 -23.50
CA GLU A 11 1.29 0.05 -22.50
C GLU A 11 1.43 1.02 -21.31
N THR A 12 1.38 2.31 -21.58
CA THR A 12 1.35 3.33 -20.53
C THR A 12 0.10 3.21 -19.66
N LEU A 13 -1.07 2.99 -20.26
CA LEU A 13 -2.33 2.82 -19.55
C LEU A 13 -2.33 1.53 -18.71
N LYS A 14 -1.83 0.42 -19.26
CA LYS A 14 -1.68 -0.84 -18.51
C LYS A 14 -0.76 -0.67 -17.29
N ALA A 15 0.37 0.00 -17.46
CA ALA A 15 1.30 0.27 -16.36
C ALA A 15 0.65 1.12 -15.24
N ARG A 16 -0.13 2.14 -15.62
CA ARG A 16 -0.88 2.98 -14.66
C ARG A 16 -1.97 2.19 -13.94
N LEU A 17 -2.71 1.35 -14.67
CA LEU A 17 -3.73 0.49 -14.09
C LEU A 17 -3.13 -0.48 -13.07
N ALA A 18 -2.03 -1.14 -13.41
CA ALA A 18 -1.34 -2.05 -12.51
C ALA A 18 -0.92 -1.34 -11.21
N VAL A 19 -0.37 -0.12 -11.30
CA VAL A 19 -0.04 0.66 -10.09
C VAL A 19 -1.30 1.04 -9.30
N ALA A 20 -2.41 1.37 -9.96
CA ALA A 20 -3.66 1.73 -9.29
C ALA A 20 -4.25 0.54 -8.51
N GLU A 21 -4.28 -0.65 -9.13
CA GLU A 21 -4.73 -1.90 -8.49
C GLU A 21 -3.87 -2.23 -7.27
N GLU A 22 -2.55 -2.06 -7.39
CA GLU A 22 -1.61 -2.29 -6.29
C GLU A 22 -1.81 -1.30 -5.12
N ARG A 23 -2.13 -0.03 -5.42
CA ARG A 23 -2.49 0.97 -4.38
C ARG A 23 -3.82 0.63 -3.71
N GLU A 24 -4.81 0.21 -4.48
CA GLU A 24 -6.10 -0.23 -3.94
C GLU A 24 -5.91 -1.41 -2.99
N GLN A 25 -5.14 -2.41 -3.42
CA GLN A 25 -4.86 -3.60 -2.62
C GLN A 25 -4.12 -3.22 -1.32
N ALA A 26 -3.12 -2.36 -1.38
CA ALA A 26 -2.45 -1.86 -0.18
C ALA A 26 -3.43 -1.17 0.79
N MET A 27 -4.34 -0.33 0.28
CA MET A 27 -5.34 0.34 1.12
C MET A 27 -6.27 -0.66 1.79
N ARG A 28 -6.73 -1.70 1.08
CA ARG A 28 -7.54 -2.79 1.65
C ARG A 28 -6.82 -3.48 2.81
N LEU A 29 -5.52 -3.72 2.68
CA LEU A 29 -4.71 -4.33 3.73
C LEU A 29 -4.54 -3.40 4.94
N VAL A 30 -4.36 -2.09 4.73
CA VAL A 30 -4.33 -1.11 5.83
C VAL A 30 -5.67 -1.08 6.58
N LEU A 31 -6.80 -1.08 5.86
CA LEU A 31 -8.13 -1.12 6.47
C LEU A 31 -8.34 -2.42 7.26
N ARG A 32 -7.90 -3.55 6.73
CA ARG A 32 -7.92 -4.83 7.45
C ARG A 32 -7.09 -4.78 8.73
N ALA A 33 -5.88 -4.23 8.67
CA ALA A 33 -5.01 -4.04 9.84
C ALA A 33 -5.65 -3.11 10.88
N LEU A 34 -6.31 -2.04 10.44
CA LEU A 34 -7.07 -1.12 11.30
C LEU A 34 -8.19 -1.86 12.03
N ILE A 35 -9.08 -2.53 11.29
CA ILE A 35 -10.21 -3.29 11.86
C ILE A 35 -9.72 -4.34 12.86
N THR A 36 -8.67 -5.09 12.51
CA THR A 36 -8.05 -6.11 13.38
C THR A 36 -7.47 -5.53 14.68
N SER A 37 -7.17 -4.24 14.67
CA SER A 37 -6.57 -3.52 15.79
C SER A 37 -7.58 -2.77 16.65
N LEU A 38 -8.86 -2.74 16.23
CA LEU A 38 -9.96 -2.27 17.06
C LEU A 38 -10.32 -3.34 18.10
N ARG A 39 -10.54 -2.89 19.33
CA ARG A 39 -10.93 -3.69 20.50
C ARG A 39 -12.17 -3.08 21.14
N PRO A 40 -12.88 -3.82 22.01
CA PRO A 40 -14.08 -3.31 22.69
C PRO A 40 -13.89 -1.97 23.41
N PHE A 41 -12.66 -1.67 23.85
CA PHE A 41 -12.33 -0.44 24.56
C PHE A 41 -11.36 0.48 23.80
N GLY A 42 -11.28 0.35 22.46
CA GLY A 42 -10.57 1.29 21.61
C GLY A 42 -9.51 0.68 20.69
N PHE A 43 -8.59 1.52 20.21
CA PHE A 43 -7.62 1.16 19.19
C PHE A 43 -6.25 0.78 19.78
N SER A 44 -5.70 -0.35 19.34
CA SER A 44 -4.35 -0.79 19.74
C SER A 44 -3.32 -0.39 18.69
N ARG A 45 -2.56 0.70 18.97
CA ARG A 45 -1.46 1.18 18.11
C ARG A 45 -0.41 0.10 17.83
N GLN A 46 -0.05 -0.68 18.84
CA GLN A 46 0.95 -1.75 18.72
C GLN A 46 0.46 -2.88 17.78
N ARG A 47 -0.81 -3.30 17.89
CA ARG A 47 -1.37 -4.32 16.99
C ARG A 47 -1.44 -3.80 15.56
N PHE A 48 -1.85 -2.55 15.37
CA PHE A 48 -1.93 -1.96 14.04
C PHE A 48 -0.58 -1.93 13.35
N LEU A 49 0.45 -1.42 14.04
CA LEU A 49 1.81 -1.41 13.53
C LEU A 49 2.34 -2.80 13.22
N ARG A 50 2.02 -3.80 14.05
CA ARG A 50 2.39 -5.19 13.78
C ARG A 50 1.74 -5.70 12.50
N CYS A 51 0.43 -5.55 12.37
CA CYS A 51 -0.31 -6.01 11.19
C CYS A 51 0.18 -5.31 9.91
N VAL A 52 0.36 -3.99 9.91
CA VAL A 52 0.89 -3.27 8.74
C VAL A 52 2.31 -3.74 8.36
N ARG A 53 3.17 -4.03 9.34
CA ARG A 53 4.53 -4.55 9.07
C ARG A 53 4.52 -5.97 8.51
N GLU A 54 3.62 -6.82 8.99
CA GLU A 54 3.43 -8.17 8.47
C GLU A 54 3.03 -8.10 6.99
N GLU A 55 2.02 -7.28 6.65
CA GLU A 55 1.59 -7.06 5.26
C GLU A 55 2.69 -6.41 4.39
N GLY A 56 3.48 -5.50 4.98
CA GLY A 56 4.60 -4.83 4.31
C GLY A 56 5.80 -5.73 4.01
N ARG A 57 6.00 -6.81 4.79
CA ARG A 57 7.12 -7.74 4.57
C ARG A 57 6.97 -8.52 3.26
N ASP A 58 5.74 -8.82 2.87
CA ASP A 58 5.45 -9.61 1.67
C ASP A 58 5.35 -8.74 0.40
N ALA A 59 5.45 -7.42 0.53
CA ALA A 59 5.40 -6.51 -0.61
C ALA A 59 6.73 -6.51 -1.40
N PRO A 60 6.70 -6.78 -2.72
CA PRO A 60 7.88 -6.70 -3.58
C PRO A 60 8.55 -5.33 -3.52
N THR A 61 9.87 -5.27 -3.68
CA THR A 61 10.64 -4.02 -3.70
C THR A 61 10.60 -3.32 -5.06
N ASP A 62 10.34 -4.07 -6.14
CA ASP A 62 10.36 -3.57 -7.51
C ASP A 62 9.01 -3.77 -8.23
N GLY A 63 8.84 -3.08 -9.35
CA GLY A 63 7.64 -3.14 -10.18
C GLY A 63 6.42 -2.44 -9.56
N PRO A 64 5.23 -2.60 -10.15
CA PRO A 64 4.02 -1.90 -9.68
C PRO A 64 3.67 -2.16 -8.22
N ALA A 65 3.93 -3.38 -7.73
CA ALA A 65 3.65 -3.77 -6.35
C ALA A 65 4.54 -3.08 -5.30
N SER A 66 5.68 -2.49 -5.71
CA SER A 66 6.52 -1.67 -4.81
C SER A 66 5.79 -0.47 -4.22
N VAL A 67 4.75 0.03 -4.90
CA VAL A 67 3.91 1.14 -4.43
C VAL A 67 3.25 0.84 -3.08
N ARG A 68 3.07 -0.44 -2.73
CA ARG A 68 2.48 -0.87 -1.45
C ARG A 68 3.29 -0.36 -0.27
N HIS A 69 4.63 -0.33 -0.34
CA HIS A 69 5.50 0.19 0.74
C HIS A 69 5.16 1.65 1.07
N THR A 70 5.05 2.49 0.03
CA THR A 70 4.70 3.90 0.17
C THR A 70 3.29 4.07 0.76
N VAL A 71 2.32 3.27 0.30
CA VAL A 71 0.94 3.33 0.83
C VAL A 71 0.90 2.91 2.30
N PHE A 72 1.58 1.82 2.66
CA PHE A 72 1.67 1.37 4.06
C PHE A 72 2.29 2.44 4.96
N GLU A 73 3.39 3.07 4.53
CA GLU A 73 4.03 4.13 5.31
C GLU A 73 3.10 5.34 5.50
N GLN A 74 2.51 5.85 4.42
CA GLN A 74 1.67 7.05 4.43
C GLN A 74 0.39 6.85 5.25
N GLU A 75 -0.32 5.76 4.99
CA GLU A 75 -1.60 5.52 5.64
C GLU A 75 -1.43 5.07 7.09
N ALA A 76 -0.38 4.31 7.42
CA ALA A 76 -0.09 4.00 8.81
C ALA A 76 0.24 5.25 9.62
N ARG A 77 1.03 6.18 9.06
CA ARG A 77 1.30 7.48 9.69
C ARG A 77 0.01 8.27 9.89
N ARG A 78 -0.89 8.29 8.90
CA ARG A 78 -2.17 8.98 8.99
C ARG A 78 -3.02 8.40 10.12
N VAL A 79 -3.25 7.10 10.13
CA VAL A 79 -4.03 6.42 11.19
C VAL A 79 -3.46 6.69 12.58
N LEU A 80 -2.13 6.61 12.73
CA LEU A 80 -1.47 6.86 14.02
C LEU A 80 -1.49 8.33 14.48
N ARG A 81 -1.76 9.27 13.57
CA ARG A 81 -1.98 10.68 13.89
C ARG A 81 -3.42 10.92 14.33
N GLU A 82 -4.39 10.34 13.64
CA GLU A 82 -5.81 10.49 13.98
C GLU A 82 -6.20 9.75 15.27
N ALA A 83 -5.50 8.67 15.61
CA ALA A 83 -5.71 7.91 16.84
C ALA A 83 -5.02 8.51 18.08
N ARG A 84 -4.64 9.79 18.04
CA ARG A 84 -4.00 10.52 19.16
C ARG A 84 -5.03 11.06 20.15
#